data_AF-A0A534C924-F1
#
_entry.id   AF-A0A534C924-F1
#
_cell.length_a   1.000
_cell.length_b   1.000
_cell.length_c   1.000
_cell.angle_alpha   90.00
_cell.angle_beta   90.00
_cell.angle_gamma   90.00
#
_symmetry.space_group_name_H-M   'P 1'
#
loop_
_entity.id
_entity.type
_entity.pdbx_description
1 polymer ?
#
loop_
_entity_poly.entity_id
_entity_poly.type
_entity_poly.pdbx_seq_one_letter_code
_entity_poly.pdbx_strand_id
1 'polypeptide(L)'
;MRKAAFIGGNHLSDLAGVTADAWFERTTRRIDAMKAIEDQLAADLQHLCADKLAEARQSSQRTDTGGAEGITATASVAMLVTEVDPALNNLGLDGGLGLYALDSSQPKTIRSILDVIQSQSRRIDEMSNQLESARLALTERNVIERAKSLLMKGRRLSEKEAYALIRETAMNQNKRVFEIAEAILSTAEILKA
;
A
#
# COMPACT_ATOMS: atom_id res chain seq x y z
N MET A 1 -10.73 32.65 4.63
CA MET A 1 -11.63 32.44 5.78
C MET A 1 -12.16 31.01 5.75
N ARG A 2 -11.63 30.11 6.59
CA ARG A 2 -12.35 28.92 7.09
C ARG A 2 -11.65 28.49 8.39
N LYS A 3 -12.14 29.06 9.50
CA LYS A 3 -11.82 28.67 10.88
C LYS A 3 -12.84 27.59 11.23
N ALA A 4 -12.40 26.35 11.45
CA ALA A 4 -13.21 25.36 12.17
C ALA A 4 -12.54 25.17 13.53
N ALA A 5 -13.23 25.62 14.56
CA ALA A 5 -12.81 25.54 15.95
C ALA A 5 -12.80 24.08 16.40
N PHE A 6 -11.65 23.61 16.91
CA PHE A 6 -11.58 22.43 17.73
C PHE A 6 -11.22 22.88 19.15
N ILE A 7 -12.26 23.05 19.98
CA ILE A 7 -12.15 23.27 21.43
C ILE A 7 -12.39 21.92 22.09
N GLY A 8 -11.39 21.41 22.82
CA GLY A 8 -11.62 20.33 23.78
C GLY A 8 -10.38 19.48 24.09
N GLY A 9 -9.73 19.77 25.21
CA GLY A 9 -9.09 18.74 26.05
C GLY A 9 -7.56 18.68 26.04
N ASN A 10 -6.94 19.45 26.93
CA ASN A 10 -5.55 19.30 27.40
C ASN A 10 -5.23 17.84 27.79
N HIS A 11 -4.35 17.16 27.05
CA HIS A 11 -3.42 16.17 27.63
C HIS A 11 -2.20 15.76 26.78
N LEU A 12 -1.85 16.48 25.71
CA LEU A 12 -0.67 16.18 24.86
C LEU A 12 0.41 17.28 24.90
N SER A 13 0.45 18.05 25.99
CA SER A 13 1.41 19.15 26.18
C SER A 13 2.82 18.70 26.56
N ASP A 14 3.27 17.49 26.18
CA ASP A 14 4.61 17.03 26.56
C ASP A 14 5.28 16.07 25.55
N LEU A 15 5.20 16.39 24.27
CA LEU A 15 6.20 15.98 23.29
C LEU A 15 7.09 17.20 23.03
N ALA A 16 8.22 17.25 23.74
CA ALA A 16 9.21 18.32 23.71
C ALA A 16 9.34 19.00 22.32
N GLY A 17 8.82 20.24 22.22
CA GLY A 17 9.18 21.20 21.17
C GLY A 17 8.42 21.15 19.84
N VAL A 18 7.44 20.27 19.64
CA VAL A 18 6.67 20.23 18.37
C VAL A 18 5.17 20.32 18.63
N THR A 19 4.55 21.43 18.23
CA THR A 19 3.09 21.59 18.26
C THR A 19 2.45 20.72 17.18
N ALA A 20 1.21 20.27 17.42
CA ALA A 20 0.45 19.48 16.44
C ALA A 20 0.34 20.20 15.08
N ASP A 21 0.17 21.52 15.10
CA ASP A 21 0.11 22.36 13.89
C ASP A 21 1.46 22.38 13.15
N ALA A 22 2.58 22.53 13.86
CA ALA A 22 3.91 22.50 13.24
C ALA A 22 4.26 21.12 12.65
N TRP A 23 3.81 20.05 13.31
CA TRP A 23 3.93 18.69 12.77
C TRP A 23 3.09 18.53 11.50
N PHE A 24 1.84 19.00 11.51
CA PHE A 24 0.93 18.91 10.37
C PHE A 24 1.45 19.69 9.16
N GLU A 25 1.94 20.91 9.34
CA GLU A 25 2.53 21.68 8.25
C GLU A 25 3.77 20.99 7.66
N ARG A 26 4.63 20.42 8.51
CA ARG A 26 5.87 19.78 8.07
C ARG A 26 5.61 18.47 7.35
N THR A 27 4.63 17.68 7.81
CA THR A 27 4.22 16.45 7.12
C THR A 27 3.51 16.74 5.81
N THR A 28 2.64 17.75 5.76
CA THR A 28 1.98 18.21 4.54
C THR A 28 3.01 18.64 3.49
N ARG A 29 3.97 19.49 3.87
CA ARG A 29 5.04 19.94 2.97
C ARG A 29 5.88 18.77 2.45
N ARG A 30 6.12 17.74 3.27
CA ARG A 30 6.84 16.54 2.84
C ARG A 30 6.03 15.74 1.83
N ILE A 31 4.72 15.60 2.04
CA ILE A 31 3.81 14.91 1.11
C ILE A 31 3.74 15.67 -0.21
N ASP A 32 3.61 17.00 -0.19
CA ASP A 32 3.60 17.83 -1.40
C ASP A 32 4.91 17.69 -2.19
N ALA A 33 6.05 17.65 -1.51
CA ALA A 33 7.35 17.43 -2.15
C ALA A 33 7.46 16.04 -2.80
N MET A 34 6.95 14.99 -2.14
CA MET A 34 6.89 13.65 -2.73
C MET A 34 5.96 13.63 -3.96
N LYS A 35 4.82 14.33 -3.89
CA LYS A 35 3.88 14.42 -5.01
C LYS A 35 4.48 15.15 -6.21
N ALA A 36 5.24 16.21 -6.00
CA ALA A 36 5.95 16.90 -7.07
C ALA A 36 6.97 15.99 -7.79
N ILE A 37 7.67 15.12 -7.05
CA ILE A 37 8.59 14.14 -7.64
C ILE A 37 7.81 13.09 -8.45
N GLU A 38 6.70 12.60 -7.93
CA GLU A 38 5.82 11.66 -8.63
C GLU A 38 5.31 12.27 -9.95
N ASP A 39 4.86 13.52 -9.91
CA ASP A 39 4.34 14.23 -11.09
C ASP A 39 5.44 14.43 -12.15
N GLN A 40 6.67 14.74 -11.73
CA GLN A 40 7.81 14.85 -12.65
C GLN A 40 8.14 13.52 -13.31
N LEU A 41 8.23 12.44 -12.51
CA LEU A 41 8.50 11.10 -13.04
C LEU A 41 7.39 10.63 -14.00
N ALA A 42 6.14 10.94 -13.68
CA ALA A 42 5.01 10.64 -14.54
C ALA A 42 5.09 11.39 -15.88
N ALA A 43 5.44 12.68 -15.85
CA ALA A 43 5.63 13.48 -17.05
C ALA A 43 6.80 12.95 -17.91
N ASP A 44 7.94 12.65 -17.29
CA ASP A 44 9.11 12.12 -17.98
C ASP A 44 8.79 10.77 -18.66
N LEU A 45 8.05 9.89 -17.97
CA LEU A 45 7.62 8.61 -18.51
C LEU A 45 6.66 8.80 -19.70
N GLN A 46 5.71 9.73 -19.58
CA GLN A 46 4.78 10.04 -20.68
C GLN A 46 5.52 10.55 -21.92
N HIS A 47 6.50 11.44 -21.74
CA HIS A 47 7.34 11.93 -22.83
C HIS A 47 8.13 10.79 -23.48
N LEU A 48 8.80 9.96 -22.69
CA LEU A 48 9.56 8.82 -23.21
C LEU A 48 8.68 7.83 -23.97
N CYS A 49 7.47 7.54 -23.47
CA CYS A 49 6.51 6.69 -24.16
C CYS A 49 6.05 7.29 -25.48
N ALA A 50 5.78 8.60 -25.52
CA ALA A 50 5.38 9.30 -26.74
C ALA A 50 6.48 9.26 -27.80
N ASP A 51 7.73 9.52 -27.41
CA ASP A 51 8.89 9.49 -28.30
C ASP A 51 9.13 8.08 -28.84
N LYS A 52 9.12 7.05 -27.97
CA LYS A 52 9.31 5.65 -28.38
C LYS A 52 8.18 5.15 -29.30
N LEU A 53 6.95 5.60 -29.06
CA LEU A 53 5.82 5.26 -29.94
C LEU A 53 5.94 5.96 -31.30
N ALA A 54 6.47 7.18 -31.35
CA ALA A 54 6.76 7.88 -32.60
C ALA A 54 7.89 7.19 -33.39
N GLU A 55 8.97 6.80 -32.72
CA GLU A 55 10.08 6.03 -33.32
C GLU A 55 9.59 4.70 -33.90
N ALA A 56 8.78 3.94 -33.16
CA ALA A 56 8.22 2.66 -33.61
C ALA A 56 7.25 2.81 -34.80
N ARG A 57 6.47 3.90 -34.84
CA ARG A 57 5.60 4.19 -35.99
C ARG A 57 6.41 4.53 -37.24
N GLN A 58 7.48 5.29 -37.09
CA GLN A 58 8.36 5.66 -38.21
C GLN A 58 9.14 4.46 -38.76
N SER A 59 9.58 3.52 -37.91
CA SER A 59 10.24 2.30 -38.38
C SER A 59 9.29 1.37 -39.14
N SER A 60 8.01 1.31 -38.74
CA SER A 60 6.97 0.55 -39.45
C SER A 60 6.53 1.18 -40.78
N GLN A 61 6.57 2.51 -40.92
CA GLN A 61 6.24 3.18 -42.20
C GLN A 61 7.34 3.04 -43.25
N ARG A 62 8.61 2.90 -42.83
CA ARG A 62 9.74 2.68 -43.76
C ARG A 62 9.70 1.29 -44.43
N THR A 63 9.04 0.31 -43.83
CA THR A 63 8.87 -1.03 -44.42
C THR A 63 7.74 -1.09 -45.45
N ASP A 64 6.81 -0.14 -45.47
CA ASP A 64 5.66 -0.17 -46.39
C ASP A 64 5.95 0.48 -47.76
N THR A 65 7.02 1.27 -47.91
CA THR A 65 7.40 1.94 -49.19
C THR A 65 8.40 1.16 -50.05
N GLY A 66 8.80 -0.04 -49.64
CA GLY A 66 9.67 -0.95 -50.41
C GLY A 66 8.91 -2.22 -50.77
N GLY A 67 8.75 -2.47 -52.07
CA GLY A 67 7.97 -3.59 -52.61
C GLY A 67 8.32 -4.97 -52.05
N ALA A 68 7.35 -5.86 -52.19
CA ALA A 68 7.38 -7.26 -51.81
C ALA A 68 8.58 -8.04 -52.38
N GLU A 69 9.72 -8.01 -51.71
CA GLU A 69 10.80 -9.00 -51.86
C GLU A 69 11.47 -9.26 -50.51
N GLY A 70 11.38 -10.50 -50.04
CA GLY A 70 12.24 -11.05 -48.98
C GLY A 70 11.71 -10.92 -47.55
N ILE A 71 11.15 -12.02 -47.02
CA ILE A 71 11.05 -12.26 -45.58
C ILE A 71 12.48 -12.47 -45.04
N THR A 72 13.22 -11.38 -44.85
CA THR A 72 14.44 -11.32 -44.03
C THR A 72 14.54 -9.92 -43.43
N ALA A 73 13.57 -9.55 -42.59
CA ALA A 73 13.73 -8.45 -41.68
C ALA A 73 12.83 -8.69 -40.47
N THR A 74 13.44 -8.66 -39.30
CA THR A 74 12.86 -8.75 -37.96
C THR A 74 11.74 -7.72 -37.78
N ALA A 75 10.52 -8.04 -38.21
CA ALA A 75 9.33 -7.27 -37.86
C ALA A 75 9.09 -7.46 -36.35
N SER A 76 9.53 -6.49 -35.57
CA SER A 76 9.33 -6.45 -34.12
C SER A 76 7.87 -6.08 -33.84
N VAL A 77 7.02 -7.10 -33.80
CA VAL A 77 5.67 -7.01 -33.26
C VAL A 77 5.80 -6.73 -31.76
N ALA A 78 5.51 -5.50 -31.34
CA ALA A 78 5.42 -5.14 -29.94
C ALA A 78 4.12 -5.70 -29.35
N MET A 79 4.21 -6.83 -28.65
CA MET A 79 3.11 -7.40 -27.86
C MET A 79 3.11 -6.73 -26.48
N LEU A 80 2.04 -6.02 -26.14
CA LEU A 80 1.83 -5.47 -24.80
C LEU A 80 1.36 -6.62 -23.89
N VAL A 81 2.27 -7.19 -23.11
CA VAL A 81 1.94 -8.17 -22.07
C VAL A 81 1.53 -7.40 -20.82
N THR A 82 0.25 -7.44 -20.48
CA THR A 82 -0.33 -6.70 -19.35
C THR A 82 -0.15 -7.38 -18.00
N GLU A 83 0.37 -8.61 -17.94
CA GLU A 83 0.62 -9.31 -16.68
C GLU A 83 1.95 -10.07 -16.74
N VAL A 84 2.88 -9.71 -15.84
CA VAL A 84 4.17 -10.39 -15.67
C VAL A 84 4.01 -11.42 -14.56
N ASP A 85 3.86 -12.68 -14.94
CA ASP A 85 3.87 -13.82 -14.01
C ASP A 85 5.28 -14.00 -13.41
N PRO A 86 5.45 -13.98 -12.07
CA PRO A 86 6.76 -14.10 -11.42
C PRO A 86 7.47 -15.44 -11.72
N ALA A 87 6.77 -16.46 -12.21
CA ALA A 87 7.37 -17.73 -12.63
C ALA A 87 8.29 -17.60 -13.86
N LEU A 88 8.06 -16.60 -14.73
CA LEU A 88 8.86 -16.38 -15.94
C LEU A 88 10.26 -15.81 -15.67
N ASN A 89 10.50 -15.24 -14.49
CA ASN A 89 11.80 -14.66 -14.14
C ASN A 89 12.89 -15.71 -13.88
N ASN A 90 12.52 -16.93 -13.51
CA ASN A 90 13.46 -17.99 -13.12
C ASN A 90 13.91 -18.89 -14.29
N LEU A 91 13.33 -18.74 -15.48
CA LEU A 91 13.57 -19.67 -16.57
C LEU A 91 14.75 -19.30 -17.49
N GLY A 92 15.53 -18.26 -17.18
CA GLY A 92 16.78 -17.95 -17.90
C GLY A 92 16.62 -17.84 -19.43
N LEU A 93 15.41 -17.50 -19.90
CA LEU A 93 15.12 -17.35 -21.31
C LEU A 93 15.51 -15.93 -21.75
N ASP A 94 16.60 -15.83 -22.51
CA ASP A 94 17.01 -14.67 -23.32
C ASP A 94 15.99 -14.32 -24.45
N GLY A 95 14.74 -14.76 -24.32
CA GLY A 95 13.68 -14.57 -25.31
C GLY A 95 12.60 -13.63 -24.79
N GLY A 96 12.72 -12.34 -25.12
CA GLY A 96 11.57 -11.45 -25.32
C GLY A 96 10.67 -11.17 -24.12
N LEU A 97 11.15 -10.41 -23.15
CA LEU A 97 10.30 -9.42 -22.47
C LEU A 97 10.68 -8.03 -22.98
N GLY A 98 9.70 -7.36 -23.59
CA GLY A 98 9.86 -6.26 -24.54
C GLY A 98 10.50 -4.98 -24.01
N LEU A 99 11.02 -4.20 -24.98
CA LEU A 99 11.50 -2.82 -24.92
C LEU A 99 12.89 -2.58 -24.30
N TYR A 100 13.93 -3.27 -24.79
CA TYR A 100 15.29 -2.72 -24.71
C TYR A 100 16.06 -2.93 -26.03
N ALA A 101 15.48 -2.43 -27.11
CA ALA A 101 16.25 -2.16 -28.32
C ALA A 101 16.21 -0.64 -28.55
N LEU A 102 17.22 0.06 -28.03
CA LEU A 102 17.95 1.14 -28.70
C LEU A 102 18.96 1.74 -27.72
N ASP A 103 20.22 1.68 -28.15
CA ASP A 103 21.47 2.12 -27.52
C ASP A 103 22.11 1.16 -26.50
N SER A 104 23.28 0.64 -26.87
CA SER A 104 24.01 -0.47 -26.26
C SER A 104 24.81 -0.09 -25.01
N SER A 105 24.51 1.06 -24.39
CA SER A 105 25.27 1.59 -23.25
C SER A 105 24.48 1.78 -21.94
N GLN A 106 23.14 1.69 -21.95
CA GLN A 106 22.31 1.94 -20.75
C GLN A 106 21.30 0.85 -20.28
N PRO A 107 21.19 -0.36 -20.87
CA PRO A 107 20.14 -1.32 -20.46
C PRO A 107 20.36 -1.92 -19.06
N LYS A 108 21.60 -1.96 -18.57
CA LYS A 108 21.91 -2.47 -17.22
C LYS A 108 21.44 -1.54 -16.11
N THR A 109 21.52 -0.23 -16.33
CA THR A 109 21.19 0.79 -15.32
C THR A 109 19.68 0.88 -15.10
N ILE A 110 18.89 0.85 -16.17
CA ILE A 110 17.42 0.95 -16.05
C ILE A 110 16.84 -0.31 -15.39
N ARG A 111 17.34 -1.51 -15.73
CA ARG A 111 16.97 -2.76 -15.04
C ARG A 111 17.32 -2.70 -13.56
N SER A 112 18.52 -2.23 -13.23
CA SER A 112 18.95 -2.03 -11.84
C SER A 112 18.06 -1.05 -11.07
N ILE A 113 17.59 0.03 -11.71
CA ILE A 113 16.70 1.00 -11.07
C ILE A 113 15.31 0.41 -10.84
N LEU A 114 14.75 -0.30 -11.82
CA LEU A 114 13.45 -0.97 -11.68
C LEU A 114 13.48 -2.04 -10.59
N ASP A 115 14.55 -2.84 -10.51
CA ASP A 115 14.73 -3.84 -9.47
C ASP A 115 14.78 -3.19 -8.07
N VAL A 116 15.51 -2.07 -7.95
CA VAL A 116 15.57 -1.29 -6.71
C VAL A 116 14.19 -0.73 -6.34
N ILE A 117 13.48 -0.10 -7.28
CA ILE A 117 12.13 0.45 -7.04
C ILE A 117 11.17 -0.66 -6.60
N GLN A 118 11.17 -1.80 -7.29
CA GLN A 118 10.29 -2.93 -6.95
C GLN A 118 10.62 -3.51 -5.57
N SER A 119 11.91 -3.57 -5.19
CA SER A 119 12.33 -4.00 -3.85
C SER A 119 11.88 -3.03 -2.76
N GLN A 120 11.97 -1.71 -3.02
CA GLN A 120 11.56 -0.68 -2.08
C GLN A 120 10.04 -0.65 -1.92
N SER A 121 9.29 -0.80 -3.02
CA SER A 121 7.83 -0.90 -2.97
C SER A 121 7.40 -2.07 -2.11
N ARG A 122 7.94 -3.28 -2.37
CA ARG A 122 7.63 -4.47 -1.56
C ARG A 122 7.94 -4.26 -0.08
N ARG A 123 9.09 -3.65 0.24
CA ARG A 123 9.47 -3.37 1.62
C ARG A 123 8.51 -2.38 2.30
N ILE A 124 8.04 -1.35 1.59
CA ILE A 124 7.06 -0.38 2.11
C ILE A 124 5.72 -1.08 2.36
N ASP A 125 5.27 -1.93 1.45
CA ASP A 125 4.03 -2.68 1.59
C ASP A 125 4.09 -3.65 2.78
N GLU A 126 5.19 -4.38 2.94
CA GLU A 126 5.42 -5.27 4.08
C GLU A 126 5.42 -4.51 5.41
N MET A 127 6.14 -3.39 5.51
CA MET A 127 6.17 -2.57 6.72
C MET A 127 4.78 -2.00 7.04
N SER A 128 4.04 -1.58 6.01
CA SER A 128 2.68 -1.06 6.16
C SER A 128 1.73 -2.15 6.68
N ASN A 129 1.83 -3.36 6.14
CA ASN A 129 1.04 -4.52 6.59
C ASN A 129 1.38 -4.94 8.03
N GLN A 130 2.66 -4.94 8.40
CA GLN A 130 3.10 -5.24 9.77
C GLN A 130 2.56 -4.21 10.77
N LEU A 131 2.61 -2.93 10.39
CA LEU A 131 2.11 -1.83 11.20
C LEU A 131 0.59 -1.91 11.37
N GLU A 132 -0.15 -2.23 10.31
CA GLU A 132 -1.59 -2.42 10.38
C GLU A 132 -1.97 -3.63 11.24
N SER A 133 -1.29 -4.77 11.07
CA SER A 133 -1.49 -5.95 11.90
C SER A 133 -1.23 -5.68 13.39
N ALA A 134 -0.15 -4.94 13.71
CA ALA A 134 0.17 -4.55 15.09
C ALA A 134 -0.89 -3.61 15.68
N ARG A 135 -1.40 -2.65 14.88
CA ARG A 135 -2.49 -1.77 15.30
C ARG A 135 -3.77 -2.55 15.56
N LEU A 136 -4.14 -3.45 14.66
CA LEU A 136 -5.30 -4.32 14.83
C LEU A 136 -5.19 -5.14 16.12
N ALA A 137 -4.05 -5.79 16.39
CA ALA A 137 -3.83 -6.54 17.62
C ALA A 137 -3.99 -5.69 18.90
N LEU A 138 -3.50 -4.43 18.88
CA LEU A 138 -3.68 -3.50 20.00
C LEU A 138 -5.15 -3.09 20.18
N THR A 139 -5.86 -2.81 19.09
CA THR A 139 -7.29 -2.50 19.16
C THR A 139 -8.11 -3.68 19.67
N GLU A 140 -7.82 -4.90 19.19
CA GLU A 140 -8.47 -6.13 19.67
C GLU A 140 -8.27 -6.30 21.18
N ARG A 141 -7.03 -6.13 21.67
CA ARG A 141 -6.73 -6.21 23.10
C ARG A 141 -7.50 -5.15 23.90
N ASN A 142 -7.52 -3.91 23.45
CA ASN A 142 -8.23 -2.83 24.14
C ASN A 142 -9.73 -3.09 24.26
N VAL A 143 -10.36 -3.64 23.22
CA VAL A 143 -11.78 -4.04 23.24
C VAL A 143 -12.02 -5.14 24.27
N ILE A 144 -11.15 -6.16 24.30
CA ILE A 144 -11.24 -7.25 25.28
C ILE A 144 -11.09 -6.72 26.72
N GLU A 145 -10.11 -5.85 26.97
CA GLU A 145 -9.91 -5.22 28.29
C GLU A 145 -11.13 -4.40 28.72
N ARG A 146 -11.73 -3.63 27.80
CA ARG A 146 -12.94 -2.85 28.07
C ARG A 146 -14.13 -3.76 28.41
N ALA A 147 -14.34 -4.84 27.65
CA ALA A 147 -15.40 -5.81 27.92
C ALA A 147 -15.22 -6.48 29.29
N LYS A 148 -13.98 -6.90 29.64
CA LYS A 148 -13.67 -7.42 30.98
C LYS A 148 -14.04 -6.41 32.06
N SER A 149 -13.60 -5.15 31.93
CA SER A 149 -13.88 -4.10 32.91
C SER A 149 -15.38 -3.87 33.12
N LEU A 150 -16.20 -4.04 32.07
CA LEU A 150 -17.64 -3.90 32.13
C LEU A 150 -18.28 -5.07 32.88
N LEU A 151 -17.87 -6.30 32.58
CA LEU A 151 -18.33 -7.51 33.28
C LEU A 151 -17.94 -7.48 34.77
N MET A 152 -16.73 -7.02 35.09
CA MET A 152 -16.26 -6.84 36.46
C MET A 152 -17.17 -5.86 37.23
N LYS A 153 -17.53 -4.73 36.62
CA LYS A 153 -18.42 -3.73 37.25
C LYS A 153 -19.86 -4.22 37.39
N GLY A 154 -20.41 -4.83 36.35
CA GLY A 154 -21.82 -5.24 36.31
C GLY A 154 -22.13 -6.50 37.12
N ARG A 155 -21.23 -7.49 37.11
CA ARG A 155 -21.44 -8.80 37.74
C ARG A 155 -20.52 -9.08 38.93
N ARG A 156 -19.68 -8.11 39.34
CA ARG A 156 -18.71 -8.25 40.45
C ARG A 156 -17.77 -9.45 40.29
N LEU A 157 -17.41 -9.77 39.05
CA LEU A 157 -16.48 -10.85 38.73
C LEU A 157 -15.03 -10.38 38.88
N SER A 158 -14.13 -11.31 39.21
CA SER A 158 -12.70 -11.09 39.08
C SER A 158 -12.29 -11.05 37.60
N GLU A 159 -11.11 -10.49 37.30
CA GLU A 159 -10.61 -10.41 35.92
C GLU A 159 -10.51 -11.80 35.25
N LYS A 160 -10.05 -12.81 36.01
CA LYS A 160 -9.89 -14.18 35.54
C LYS A 160 -11.25 -14.81 35.18
N GLU A 161 -12.27 -14.58 36.00
CA GLU A 161 -13.63 -15.06 35.75
C GLU A 161 -14.28 -14.34 34.55
N ALA A 162 -14.08 -13.03 34.43
CA ALA A 162 -14.57 -12.26 33.30
C ALA A 162 -13.99 -12.77 31.97
N TYR A 163 -12.68 -13.01 31.91
CA TYR A 163 -12.04 -13.57 30.73
C TYR A 163 -12.52 -14.99 30.42
N ALA A 164 -12.64 -15.85 31.45
CA ALA A 164 -13.16 -17.20 31.30
C ALA A 164 -14.57 -17.21 30.68
N LEU A 165 -15.45 -16.32 31.15
CA LEU A 165 -16.81 -16.19 30.65
C LEU A 165 -16.86 -15.71 29.19
N ILE A 166 -16.05 -14.71 28.81
CA ILE A 166 -15.96 -14.26 27.42
C ILE A 166 -15.47 -15.41 26.53
N ARG A 167 -14.43 -16.13 26.97
CA ARG A 167 -13.85 -17.25 26.22
C ARG A 167 -14.83 -18.41 26.06
N GLU A 168 -15.54 -18.78 27.12
CA GLU A 168 -16.56 -19.83 27.09
C GLU A 168 -17.70 -19.45 26.14
N THR A 169 -18.16 -18.20 26.20
CA THR A 169 -19.20 -17.69 25.29
C THR A 169 -18.72 -17.70 23.83
N ALA A 170 -17.45 -17.35 23.58
CA ALA A 170 -16.84 -17.39 22.26
C ALA A 170 -16.77 -18.82 21.71
N MET A 171 -16.38 -19.79 22.55
CA MET A 171 -16.36 -21.21 22.19
C MET A 171 -17.77 -21.73 21.88
N ASN A 172 -18.75 -21.43 22.73
CA ASN A 172 -20.14 -21.88 22.56
C ASN A 172 -20.79 -21.31 21.29
N GLN A 173 -20.38 -20.12 20.85
CA GLN A 173 -20.88 -19.48 19.62
C GLN A 173 -19.99 -19.73 18.39
N ASN A 174 -18.88 -20.48 18.53
CA ASN A 174 -17.87 -20.67 17.50
C ASN A 174 -17.36 -19.35 16.88
N LYS A 175 -17.11 -18.35 17.74
CA LYS A 175 -16.64 -17.01 17.37
C LYS A 175 -15.31 -16.69 18.03
N ARG A 176 -14.62 -15.67 17.52
CA ARG A 176 -13.40 -15.15 18.15
C ARG A 176 -13.76 -14.41 19.44
N VAL A 177 -12.86 -14.46 20.43
CA VAL A 177 -13.00 -13.76 21.72
C VAL A 177 -13.25 -12.27 21.53
N PHE A 178 -12.59 -11.66 20.53
CA PHE A 178 -12.76 -10.27 20.16
C PHE A 178 -14.21 -9.94 19.76
N GLU A 179 -14.83 -10.76 18.91
CA GLU A 179 -16.20 -10.52 18.41
C GLU A 179 -17.23 -10.57 19.55
N ILE A 180 -17.03 -11.47 20.53
CA ILE A 180 -17.88 -11.52 21.73
C ILE A 180 -17.66 -10.29 22.61
N ALA A 181 -16.40 -9.86 22.79
CA ALA A 181 -16.10 -8.64 23.55
C ALA A 181 -16.76 -7.40 22.93
N GLU A 182 -16.75 -7.28 21.61
CA GLU A 182 -17.44 -6.22 20.87
C GLU A 182 -18.97 -6.30 21.02
N ALA A 183 -19.55 -7.50 20.94
CA ALA A 183 -20.98 -7.72 21.17
C ALA A 183 -21.42 -7.33 22.60
N ILE A 184 -20.59 -7.60 23.60
CA ILE A 184 -20.84 -7.19 24.99
C ILE A 184 -20.84 -5.66 25.12
N LEU A 185 -19.86 -4.99 24.52
CA LEU A 185 -19.77 -3.53 24.57
C LEU A 185 -20.93 -2.85 23.83
N SER A 186 -21.27 -3.32 22.63
CA SER A 186 -22.41 -2.77 21.86
C SER A 186 -23.74 -2.91 22.58
N THR A 187 -24.00 -4.06 23.20
CA THR A 187 -25.20 -4.27 24.02
C THR A 187 -25.25 -3.33 25.22
N ALA A 188 -24.09 -3.06 25.84
CA ALA A 188 -24.02 -2.15 26.98
C ALA A 188 -24.21 -0.68 26.62
N GLU A 189 -23.79 -0.25 25.42
CA GLU A 189 -24.07 1.10 24.91
C GLU A 189 -25.58 1.30 24.69
N ILE A 190 -26.26 0.28 24.14
CA ILE A 190 -27.73 0.31 23.94
C ILE A 190 -28.47 0.37 25.28
N LEU A 191 -28.01 -0.34 26.31
CA LEU A 191 -28.63 -0.33 27.64
C LEU A 191 -28.34 0.93 28.48
N LYS A 192 -27.35 1.75 28.10
CA LYS A 192 -27.02 3.01 28.78
C LYS A 192 -27.75 4.22 28.19
N ALA A 193 -28.26 4.11 26.96
CA ALA A 193 -29.11 5.11 26.31
C ALA A 193 -30.55 5.02 26.84
#